data_AF-A0A2S0U748-F1
#
_entry.id   AF-A0A2S0U748-F1
#
_cell.length_a   1.000
_cell.length_b   1.000
_cell.length_c   1.000
_cell.angle_alpha   90.00
_cell.angle_beta   90.00
_cell.angle_gamma   90.00
#
_symmetry.space_group_name_H-M   'P 1'
#
loop_
_entity.id
_entity.type
_entity.pdbx_description
1 polymer ?
#
loop_
_entity_poly.entity_id
_entity_poly.type
_entity_poly.pdbx_seq_one_letter_code
_entity_poly.pdbx_strand_id
1 'polypeptide(L)'
;MFGRLFKTSEPTPGSLLVTTWHEGLAEIAGIYIGSHKVVTILESGGLQEIPLNQFTEIHTAKIRSELYICSESSTRRAVSFPQAITRAQSLLEGRFGYRIVLMNSHQLCSGCITGNFDNEDHTLQLLTAQVEETIGKKVEWRKKDL
;
A
#
# COMPACT_ATOMS: atom_id res chain seq x y z
N MET A 1 -9.57 19.21 30.11
CA MET A 1 -9.89 18.36 28.94
C MET A 1 -8.63 18.25 28.10
N PHE A 2 -7.72 17.34 28.45
CA PHE A 2 -6.45 17.19 27.73
C PHE A 2 -6.71 16.60 26.35
N GLY A 3 -6.31 17.32 25.31
CA GLY A 3 -6.38 16.84 23.93
C GLY A 3 -5.71 15.48 23.84
N ARG A 4 -6.44 14.47 23.35
CA ARG A 4 -5.85 13.20 22.96
C ARG A 4 -4.77 13.52 21.94
N LEU A 5 -3.50 13.42 22.34
CA LEU A 5 -2.37 13.32 21.43
C LEU A 5 -2.60 12.03 20.63
N PHE A 6 -3.23 12.14 19.46
CA PHE A 6 -3.35 11.03 18.55
C PHE A 6 -1.95 10.75 18.03
N LYS A 7 -1.33 9.66 18.50
CA LYS A 7 -0.10 9.15 17.92
C LYS A 7 -0.36 8.91 16.44
N THR A 8 0.45 9.49 15.56
CA THR A 8 0.42 9.22 14.13
C THR A 8 0.42 7.71 13.93
N SER A 9 -0.53 7.19 13.13
CA SER A 9 -0.63 5.76 12.91
C SER A 9 0.64 5.30 12.20
N GLU A 10 1.51 4.56 12.88
CA GLU A 10 2.63 3.89 12.22
C GLU A 10 2.08 2.69 11.43
N PRO A 11 2.62 2.39 10.24
CA PRO A 11 2.22 1.20 9.53
C PRO A 11 2.70 -0.04 10.29
N THR A 12 1.83 -1.03 10.38
CA THR A 12 2.17 -2.35 10.92
C THR A 12 2.40 -3.32 9.75
N PRO A 13 3.21 -4.38 9.90
CA PRO A 13 3.37 -5.36 8.84
C PRO A 13 2.02 -5.83 8.28
N GLY A 14 1.89 -5.82 6.95
CA GLY A 14 0.65 -6.07 6.21
C GLY A 14 -0.21 -4.82 5.95
N SER A 15 0.21 -3.64 6.41
CA SER A 15 -0.49 -2.39 6.10
C SER A 15 -0.29 -1.96 4.65
N LEU A 16 -1.35 -1.40 4.07
CA LEU A 16 -1.31 -0.77 2.76
C LEU A 16 -0.86 0.68 2.88
N LEU A 17 0.07 1.05 2.01
CA LEU A 17 0.63 2.37 1.89
C LEU A 17 0.30 2.93 0.51
N VAL A 18 0.07 4.22 0.44
CA VAL A 18 0.01 4.96 -0.82
C VAL A 18 0.93 6.16 -0.70
N THR A 19 1.71 6.39 -1.74
CA THR A 19 2.46 7.63 -1.88
C THR A 19 1.98 8.39 -3.10
N THR A 20 1.81 9.71 -2.93
CA THR A 20 1.26 10.58 -3.97
C THR A 20 2.11 11.82 -4.18
N TRP A 21 2.17 12.27 -5.42
CA TRP A 21 2.77 13.53 -5.83
C TRP A 21 1.69 14.49 -6.36
N HIS A 22 1.80 15.76 -5.97
CA HIS A 22 0.90 16.87 -6.34
C HIS A 22 -0.60 16.52 -6.27
N GLU A 23 -1.17 16.46 -5.07
CA GLU A 23 -2.62 16.34 -4.85
C GLU A 23 -3.31 15.15 -5.56
N GLY A 24 -2.61 14.02 -5.77
CA GLY A 24 -3.21 12.82 -6.38
C GLY A 24 -2.88 12.59 -7.85
N LEU A 25 -2.02 13.39 -8.47
CA LEU A 25 -1.71 13.26 -9.91
C LEU A 25 -0.94 11.99 -10.27
N ALA A 26 -0.15 11.46 -9.34
CA ALA A 26 0.53 10.18 -9.49
C ALA A 26 0.49 9.44 -8.15
N GLU A 27 0.00 8.20 -8.15
CA GLU A 27 -0.19 7.41 -6.95
C GLU A 27 0.46 6.04 -7.11
N ILE A 28 1.27 5.65 -6.12
CA ILE A 28 1.86 4.32 -6.05
C ILE A 28 1.42 3.67 -4.75
N ALA A 29 0.76 2.52 -4.86
CA ALA A 29 0.39 1.70 -3.72
C ALA A 29 1.48 0.67 -3.38
N GLY A 30 1.54 0.23 -2.12
CA GLY A 30 2.46 -0.80 -1.69
C GLY A 30 2.05 -1.47 -0.38
N ILE A 31 2.65 -2.63 -0.13
CA ILE A 31 2.43 -3.41 1.09
C ILE A 31 3.64 -3.24 1.99
N TYR A 32 3.43 -2.69 3.18
CA TYR A 32 4.46 -2.64 4.20
C TYR A 32 4.69 -4.03 4.78
N ILE A 33 5.86 -4.63 4.52
CA ILE A 33 6.18 -5.99 4.97
C ILE A 33 6.92 -6.02 6.32
N GLY A 34 7.06 -4.87 6.98
CA GLY A 34 7.84 -4.72 8.20
C GLY A 34 9.28 -4.32 7.92
N SER A 35 10.06 -4.11 8.99
CA SER A 35 11.49 -3.76 8.91
C SER A 35 11.81 -2.60 7.98
N HIS A 36 10.94 -1.58 7.92
CA HIS A 36 11.09 -0.42 7.03
C HIS A 36 11.13 -0.77 5.54
N LYS A 37 10.44 -1.84 5.11
CA LYS A 37 10.39 -2.28 3.71
C LYS A 37 8.97 -2.31 3.17
N VAL A 38 8.84 -2.00 1.89
CA VAL A 38 7.59 -1.96 1.14
C VAL A 38 7.76 -2.77 -0.13
N VAL A 39 6.76 -3.60 -0.45
CA VAL A 39 6.66 -4.26 -1.75
C VAL A 39 5.68 -3.50 -2.62
N THR A 40 6.11 -3.15 -3.84
CA THR A 40 5.31 -2.39 -4.80
C THR A 40 5.68 -2.76 -6.24
N ILE A 41 4.88 -2.34 -7.21
CA ILE A 41 5.24 -2.31 -8.63
C ILE A 41 5.43 -0.84 -9.02
N LEU A 42 6.59 -0.53 -9.59
CA LEU A 42 6.83 0.78 -10.19
C LEU A 42 6.07 0.93 -11.51
N GLU A 43 5.84 2.17 -11.96
CA GLU A 43 5.25 2.44 -13.28
C GLU A 43 6.05 1.81 -14.45
N SER A 44 7.35 1.58 -14.26
CA SER A 44 8.20 0.84 -15.22
C SER A 44 7.90 -0.66 -15.30
N GLY A 45 6.93 -1.17 -14.53
CA GLY A 45 6.48 -2.57 -14.53
C GLY A 45 7.30 -3.52 -13.66
N GLY A 46 8.25 -3.01 -12.87
CA GLY A 46 9.10 -3.82 -12.00
C GLY A 46 8.52 -4.00 -10.60
N LEU A 47 8.25 -5.24 -10.20
CA LEU A 47 8.02 -5.61 -8.80
C LEU A 47 9.31 -5.39 -8.00
N GLN A 48 9.23 -4.66 -6.90
CA GLN A 48 10.39 -4.37 -6.06
C GLN A 48 10.05 -4.44 -4.57
N GLU A 49 11.02 -4.90 -3.79
CA GLU A 49 11.11 -4.62 -2.36
C GLU A 49 12.02 -3.41 -2.20
N ILE A 50 11.49 -2.31 -1.69
CA ILE A 50 12.25 -1.09 -1.45
C ILE A 50 12.13 -0.60 -0.01
N PRO A 51 13.16 0.10 0.51
CA PRO A 51 13.08 0.79 1.78
C PRO A 51 11.92 1.81 1.82
N LEU A 52 11.30 1.98 2.99
CA LEU A 52 10.17 2.89 3.18
C LEU A 52 10.54 4.35 2.86
N ASN A 53 11.77 4.78 3.16
CA ASN A 53 12.25 6.12 2.78
C ASN A 53 12.38 6.28 1.26
N GLN A 54 12.81 5.24 0.54
CA GLN A 54 12.83 5.27 -0.92
C GLN A 54 11.41 5.28 -1.49
N PHE A 55 10.47 4.56 -0.88
CA PHE A 55 9.06 4.61 -1.27
C PHE A 55 8.49 6.03 -1.13
N THR A 56 8.87 6.80 -0.10
CA THR A 56 8.44 8.20 0.05
C THR A 56 9.11 9.18 -0.92
N GLU A 57 10.12 8.75 -1.67
CA GLU A 57 10.88 9.58 -2.63
C GLU A 57 10.68 9.05 -4.08
N ILE A 58 9.77 8.10 -4.25
CA ILE A 58 9.64 7.30 -5.48
C ILE A 58 9.21 8.12 -6.70
N HIS A 59 8.45 9.19 -6.48
CA HIS A 59 7.96 10.08 -7.53
C HIS A 59 9.03 11.10 -7.95
N THR A 60 9.83 11.58 -6.99
CA THR A 60 10.91 12.54 -7.27
C THR A 60 11.97 12.48 -6.18
N ALA A 61 13.23 12.33 -6.59
CA ALA A 61 14.38 12.33 -5.68
C ALA A 61 14.61 13.68 -4.96
N LYS A 62 13.89 14.75 -5.34
CA LYS A 62 14.09 16.11 -4.80
C LYS A 62 13.09 16.49 -3.71
N ILE A 63 11.92 15.84 -3.64
CA ILE A 63 10.83 16.20 -2.72
C ILE A 63 10.21 14.92 -2.19
N ARG A 64 10.09 14.79 -0.86
CA ARG A 64 9.34 13.70 -0.26
C ARG A 64 7.87 13.82 -0.65
N SER A 65 7.37 12.78 -1.29
CA SER A 65 5.95 12.59 -1.57
C SER A 65 5.18 12.43 -0.26
N GLU A 66 3.90 12.74 -0.32
CA GLU A 66 3.04 12.47 0.82
C GLU A 66 2.85 10.96 0.96
N LEU A 67 2.85 10.47 2.20
CA LEU A 67 2.63 9.07 2.51
C LEU A 67 1.29 8.93 3.24
N TYR A 68 0.47 7.99 2.79
CA TYR A 68 -0.82 7.69 3.35
C TYR A 68 -0.89 6.23 3.78
N ILE A 69 -1.57 5.97 4.89
CA ILE A 69 -1.76 4.64 5.46
C ILE A 69 -3.25 4.32 5.46
N CYS A 70 -3.62 3.18 4.88
CA CYS A 70 -4.99 2.71 4.91
C CYS A 70 -5.40 2.38 6.35
N SER A 71 -6.42 3.06 6.86
CA SER A 71 -6.87 2.98 8.25
C SER A 71 -8.37 2.76 8.34
N GLU A 72 -8.83 1.98 9.31
CA GLU A 72 -10.26 1.83 9.59
C GLU A 72 -10.83 3.17 10.08
N SER A 73 -11.88 3.69 9.44
CA SER A 73 -12.37 5.05 9.69
C SER A 73 -12.86 5.27 11.14
N SER A 74 -13.44 4.23 11.77
CA SER A 74 -14.00 4.33 13.12
C SER A 74 -12.94 4.34 14.22
N THR A 75 -11.92 3.48 14.10
CA THR A 75 -10.87 3.32 15.11
C THR A 75 -9.63 4.14 14.81
N ARG A 76 -9.49 4.61 13.57
CA ARG A 76 -8.31 5.30 13.02
C ARG A 76 -7.03 4.47 13.12
N ARG A 77 -7.17 3.14 13.22
CA ARG A 77 -6.04 2.21 13.27
C ARG A 77 -5.70 1.74 11.87
N ALA A 78 -4.41 1.59 11.59
CA ALA A 78 -3.95 1.01 10.33
C ALA A 78 -4.57 -0.37 10.13
N VAL A 79 -5.11 -0.61 8.95
CA VAL A 79 -5.56 -1.94 8.54
C VAL A 79 -4.30 -2.76 8.21
N SER A 80 -4.30 -4.04 8.56
CA SER A 80 -3.20 -4.94 8.23
C SER A 80 -3.71 -6.29 7.74
N PHE A 81 -3.01 -6.82 6.74
CA PHE A 81 -3.31 -8.12 6.11
C PHE A 81 -2.07 -9.01 6.20
N PRO A 82 -1.91 -9.84 7.25
CA PRO A 82 -0.75 -10.72 7.40
C PRO A 82 -0.51 -11.62 6.18
N GLN A 83 -1.57 -12.14 5.57
CA GLN A 83 -1.51 -12.94 4.35
C GLN A 83 -0.94 -12.18 3.15
N ALA A 84 -1.11 -10.86 3.09
CA ALA A 84 -0.58 -10.04 2.01
C ALA A 84 0.95 -9.99 2.03
N ILE A 85 1.57 -10.09 3.20
CA ILE A 85 3.03 -10.17 3.36
C ILE A 85 3.56 -11.43 2.68
N THR A 86 2.98 -12.59 3.02
CA THR A 86 3.41 -13.88 2.47
C THR A 86 3.23 -13.94 0.94
N ARG A 87 2.12 -13.40 0.43
CA ARG A 87 1.88 -13.34 -1.02
C ARG A 87 2.87 -12.38 -1.70
N ALA A 88 3.09 -11.19 -1.17
CA ALA A 88 4.07 -10.23 -1.69
C ALA A 88 5.49 -10.82 -1.75
N GLN A 89 5.92 -11.51 -0.69
CA GLN A 89 7.21 -12.20 -0.65
C GLN A 89 7.30 -13.34 -1.67
N SER A 90 6.23 -14.13 -1.81
CA SER A 90 6.19 -15.23 -2.80
C SER A 90 6.28 -14.72 -4.24
N LEU A 91 5.76 -13.53 -4.53
CA LEU A 91 5.92 -12.87 -5.84
C LEU A 91 7.38 -12.48 -6.10
N LEU A 92 8.07 -11.93 -5.08
CA LEU A 92 9.49 -11.56 -5.18
C LEU A 92 10.40 -12.77 -5.42
N GLU A 93 10.05 -13.92 -4.87
CA GLU A 93 10.76 -15.20 -5.09
C GLU A 93 10.50 -15.80 -6.49
N GLY A 94 9.73 -15.13 -7.35
CA GLY A 94 9.45 -15.59 -8.71
C GLY A 94 8.49 -16.79 -8.76
N ARG A 95 7.78 -17.10 -7.67
CA ARG A 95 6.84 -18.24 -7.62
C ARG A 95 5.58 -18.04 -8.47
N PHE A 96 5.38 -16.83 -9.01
CA PHE A 96 4.28 -16.47 -9.90
C PHE A 96 4.86 -15.84 -11.19
N GLY A 97 5.30 -16.68 -12.12
CA GLY A 97 5.86 -16.24 -13.41
C GLY A 97 4.88 -15.49 -14.32
N TYR A 98 5.42 -14.69 -15.25
CA TYR A 98 4.82 -13.91 -16.37
C TYR A 98 3.62 -12.97 -16.06
N ARG A 99 2.77 -13.26 -15.08
CA ARG A 99 1.55 -12.49 -14.75
C ARG A 99 1.83 -11.12 -14.10
N ILE A 100 2.98 -10.97 -13.47
CA ILE A 100 3.38 -9.73 -12.77
C ILE A 100 3.65 -8.58 -13.78
N VAL A 101 4.02 -8.89 -15.02
CA VAL A 101 4.50 -7.91 -16.02
C VAL A 101 3.43 -6.91 -16.46
N LEU A 102 2.14 -7.24 -16.31
CA LEU A 102 1.02 -6.40 -16.75
C LEU A 102 0.24 -5.74 -15.61
N MET A 103 0.63 -6.00 -14.36
CA MET A 103 -0.12 -5.55 -13.19
C MET A 103 0.42 -4.21 -12.69
N ASN A 104 -0.45 -3.31 -12.22
CA ASN A 104 -0.02 -2.09 -11.56
C ASN A 104 0.04 -2.24 -10.03
N SER A 105 0.46 -1.17 -9.34
CA SER A 105 0.63 -1.16 -7.88
C SER A 105 -0.67 -1.43 -7.10
N HIS A 106 -1.82 -0.97 -7.62
CA HIS A 106 -3.13 -1.18 -6.99
C HIS A 106 -3.58 -2.64 -7.11
N GLN A 107 -3.51 -3.20 -8.33
CA GLN A 107 -3.85 -4.59 -8.58
C GLN A 107 -2.94 -5.55 -7.80
N LEU A 108 -1.66 -5.20 -7.65
CA LEU A 108 -0.73 -5.94 -6.79
C LEU A 108 -1.25 -6.02 -5.35
N CYS A 109 -1.61 -4.86 -4.79
CA CYS A 109 -2.11 -4.77 -3.42
C CYS A 109 -3.39 -5.58 -3.26
N SER A 110 -4.38 -5.41 -4.14
CA SER A 110 -5.61 -6.20 -4.15
C SER A 110 -5.35 -7.69 -4.24
N GLY A 111 -4.49 -8.13 -5.16
CA GLY A 111 -4.14 -9.53 -5.32
C GLY A 111 -3.41 -10.11 -4.11
N CYS A 112 -2.59 -9.32 -3.41
CA CYS A 112 -1.97 -9.77 -2.17
C CYS A 112 -2.99 -9.86 -1.02
N ILE A 113 -4.02 -9.03 -0.99
CA ILE A 113 -5.08 -9.08 0.03
C ILE A 113 -6.00 -10.29 -0.19
N THR A 114 -6.46 -10.48 -1.43
CA THR A 114 -7.50 -11.46 -1.77
C THR A 114 -6.93 -12.81 -2.22
N GLY A 115 -5.73 -12.82 -2.80
CA GLY A 115 -5.17 -13.96 -3.53
C GLY A 115 -5.57 -13.98 -5.01
N ASN A 116 -6.41 -13.05 -5.47
CA ASN A 116 -6.82 -12.92 -6.86
C ASN A 116 -5.94 -11.89 -7.60
N PHE A 117 -4.93 -12.36 -8.33
CA PHE A 117 -4.05 -11.49 -9.14
C PHE A 117 -4.60 -11.18 -10.54
N ASP A 118 -5.76 -11.73 -10.91
CA ASP A 118 -6.48 -11.40 -12.16
C ASP A 118 -7.56 -10.32 -11.92
N ASN A 119 -7.41 -9.53 -10.85
CA ASN A 119 -8.35 -8.47 -10.48
C ASN A 119 -8.25 -7.25 -11.41
N GLU A 120 -9.32 -6.46 -11.46
CA GLU A 120 -9.43 -5.26 -12.28
C GLU A 120 -9.15 -3.98 -11.48
N ASP A 121 -8.53 -4.07 -10.29
CA ASP A 121 -8.38 -2.95 -9.35
C ASP A 121 -7.24 -2.02 -9.75
N HIS A 122 -7.37 -1.37 -10.90
CA HIS A 122 -6.33 -0.53 -11.49
C HIS A 122 -6.22 0.86 -10.87
N THR A 123 -7.13 1.25 -9.97
CA THR A 123 -7.14 2.58 -9.32
C THR A 123 -7.16 2.48 -7.80
N LEU A 124 -6.77 3.57 -7.14
CA LEU A 124 -6.87 3.69 -5.68
C LEU A 124 -8.31 3.51 -5.18
N GLN A 125 -9.29 3.99 -5.94
CA GLN A 125 -10.70 3.83 -5.58
C GLN A 125 -11.12 2.36 -5.56
N LEU A 126 -10.70 1.58 -6.56
CA LEU A 126 -11.00 0.15 -6.64
C LEU A 126 -10.27 -0.64 -5.54
N LEU A 127 -8.99 -0.37 -5.30
CA LEU A 127 -8.26 -0.94 -4.16
C LEU A 127 -8.94 -0.62 -2.82
N THR A 128 -9.42 0.62 -2.65
CA THR A 128 -10.14 1.04 -1.45
C THR A 128 -11.42 0.23 -1.28
N ALA A 129 -12.24 0.10 -2.34
CA ALA A 129 -13.45 -0.71 -2.32
C ALA A 129 -13.15 -2.17 -1.98
N GLN A 130 -12.09 -2.75 -2.55
CA GLN A 130 -11.67 -4.11 -2.28
C GLN A 130 -11.25 -4.33 -0.82
N VAL A 131 -10.55 -3.36 -0.22
CA VAL A 131 -10.21 -3.39 1.21
C VAL A 131 -11.46 -3.38 2.07
N GLU A 132 -12.40 -2.46 1.80
CA GLU A 132 -13.64 -2.33 2.54
C GLU A 132 -14.49 -3.61 2.47
N GLU A 133 -14.57 -4.21 1.28
CA GLU A 133 -15.22 -5.50 1.07
C GLU A 133 -14.54 -6.60 1.91
N THR A 134 -13.20 -6.66 1.88
CA THR A 134 -12.43 -7.69 2.59
C THR A 134 -12.62 -7.61 4.11
N ILE A 135 -12.67 -6.41 4.68
CA ILE A 135 -12.76 -6.22 6.14
C ILE A 135 -14.19 -5.98 6.64
N GLY A 136 -15.15 -5.76 5.74
CA GLY A 136 -16.54 -5.44 6.07
C GLY A 136 -16.74 -4.09 6.76
N LYS A 137 -15.82 -3.13 6.57
CA LYS A 137 -15.81 -1.83 7.25
C LYS A 137 -15.25 -0.73 6.35
N LYS A 138 -15.62 0.51 6.64
CA LYS A 138 -15.10 1.70 5.95
C LYS A 138 -13.65 1.99 6.31
N VAL A 139 -12.88 2.44 5.31
CA VAL A 139 -11.49 2.85 5.47
C VAL A 139 -11.26 4.28 4.98
N GLU A 140 -10.19 4.87 5.47
CA GLU A 140 -9.69 6.18 5.06
C GLU A 140 -8.16 6.15 4.89
N TRP A 141 -7.66 6.97 3.97
CA TRP A 141 -6.22 7.14 3.76
C TRP A 141 -5.73 8.26 4.67
N ARG A 142 -4.97 7.92 5.71
CA ARG A 142 -4.46 8.88 6.69
C ARG A 142 -3.04 9.27 6.34
N LYS A 143 -2.81 10.57 6.12
CA LYS A 143 -1.46 11.12 5.92
C LYS A 143 -0.58 10.80 7.12
N LYS A 144 0.61 10.26 6.87
CA LYS A 144 1.67 10.10 7.85
C LYS A 144 2.49 11.39 7.85
N ASP A 145 2.70 11.95 9.04
CA ASP A 145 3.69 13.03 9.22
C ASP A 145 5.09 12.43 8.96
N LEU A 146 5.77 12.91 7.92
CA LEU A 146 7.08 12.44 7.45
C LEU A 146 8.24 13.24 8.03
#